data_AF-A0A8T4QUN6-F1
#
_entry.id   AF-A0A8T4QUN6-F1
#
_cell.length_a   1.000
_cell.length_b   1.000
_cell.length_c   1.000
_cell.angle_alpha   90.00
_cell.angle_beta   90.00
_cell.angle_gamma   90.00
#
_symmetry.space_group_name_H-M   'P 1'
#
loop_
_entity.id
_entity.type
_entity.pdbx_description
1 polymer ?
#
loop_
_entity_poly.entity_id
_entity_poly.type
_entity_poly.pdbx_seq_one_letter_code
_entity_poly.pdbx_strand_id
1 'polypeptide(L)'
;MRKKRLDSGKVLFLKRLSFVSLVLFLIILLLAGTSDFIVGKTRIFSTLQDAVKDAISARQESISEDRTLLAPFNEMLIIDHNAVEEFEQIPDEYLDKVKKMWFNLPGESHSSGYRKGVTFVSYIDPVKYNVAITESGSPAAYRTDALRIDRLVRNQYNGWTQGAGEAEWYTWKAWPGFVDTANNYQIIKNHINYSNTHNLEIAAIGFGWCWDATWHNGLGGTIDPVYNVRWAGASEGGPDGDLRWGLDEGDISLTGNNVMM
;
A
#
# COMPACT_ATOMS: atom_id res chain seq x y z
N MET A 1 -40.62 -37.02 -22.34
CA MET A 1 -41.01 -35.69 -21.77
C MET A 1 -39.74 -34.88 -21.53
N ARG A 2 -39.84 -33.54 -21.67
CA ARG A 2 -38.77 -32.54 -21.89
C ARG A 2 -37.95 -32.13 -20.64
N LYS A 3 -36.68 -31.72 -20.90
CA LYS A 3 -35.85 -30.56 -20.41
C LYS A 3 -35.70 -30.36 -18.88
N LYS A 4 -34.52 -29.99 -18.34
CA LYS A 4 -33.71 -28.80 -18.68
C LYS A 4 -32.21 -28.93 -18.32
N ARG A 5 -31.41 -28.34 -19.21
CA ARG A 5 -30.03 -27.84 -19.06
C ARG A 5 -30.01 -26.65 -18.07
N LEU A 6 -28.93 -26.52 -17.30
CA LEU A 6 -28.43 -25.23 -16.83
C LEU A 6 -26.89 -25.30 -16.73
N ASP A 7 -26.25 -24.63 -17.68
CA ASP A 7 -24.87 -24.15 -17.60
C ASP A 7 -24.74 -23.12 -16.46
N SER A 8 -23.59 -23.09 -15.79
CA SER A 8 -22.74 -21.91 -15.58
C SER A 8 -21.78 -22.16 -14.40
N GLY A 9 -20.49 -21.91 -14.67
CA GLY A 9 -19.40 -22.26 -13.78
C GLY A 9 -19.32 -21.43 -12.50
N LYS A 10 -18.41 -21.86 -11.63
CA LYS A 10 -17.68 -21.04 -10.65
C LYS A 10 -16.40 -21.78 -10.28
N VAL A 11 -15.33 -21.45 -10.99
CA VAL A 11 -13.96 -21.71 -10.55
C VAL A 11 -13.73 -20.79 -9.36
N LEU A 12 -13.63 -21.36 -8.16
CA LEU A 12 -13.24 -20.62 -6.96
C LEU A 12 -11.71 -20.68 -6.84
N PHE A 13 -11.03 -19.76 -7.53
CA PHE A 13 -9.58 -19.58 -7.42
C PHE A 13 -9.33 -18.26 -6.70
N LEU A 14 -9.16 -18.28 -5.37
CA LEU A 14 -8.73 -17.08 -4.65
C LEU A 14 -7.91 -17.42 -3.39
N LYS A 15 -6.73 -16.78 -3.33
CA LYS A 15 -5.91 -16.40 -2.15
C LYS A 15 -4.87 -17.40 -1.61
N ARG A 16 -3.76 -17.48 -2.34
CA ARG A 16 -2.38 -17.60 -1.77
C ARG A 16 -1.48 -16.38 -2.08
N LEU A 17 -1.99 -15.37 -2.80
CA LEU A 17 -1.19 -14.25 -3.29
C LEU A 17 -0.99 -13.11 -2.26
N SER A 18 -1.78 -13.02 -1.19
CA SER A 18 -1.79 -11.82 -0.34
C SER A 18 -0.71 -11.75 0.75
N PHE A 19 -0.13 -12.87 1.19
CA PHE A 19 0.90 -12.85 2.25
C PHE A 19 2.30 -12.62 1.68
N VAL A 20 2.61 -13.27 0.56
CA VAL A 20 3.89 -13.11 -0.13
C VAL A 20 4.02 -11.69 -0.69
N SER A 21 2.94 -11.11 -1.23
CA SER A 21 2.93 -9.71 -1.67
C SER A 21 3.06 -8.71 -0.51
N LEU A 22 2.55 -9.02 0.68
CA LEU A 22 2.71 -8.17 1.87
C LEU A 22 4.15 -8.19 2.38
N VAL A 23 4.78 -9.37 2.42
CA VAL A 23 6.19 -9.51 2.82
C VAL A 23 7.10 -8.83 1.80
N LEU A 24 6.79 -8.92 0.51
CA LEU A 24 7.53 -8.23 -0.55
C LEU A 24 7.30 -6.72 -0.56
N PHE A 25 6.11 -6.27 -0.20
CA PHE A 25 5.83 -4.85 0.04
C PHE A 25 6.63 -4.34 1.24
N LEU A 26 6.70 -5.09 2.34
CA LEU A 26 7.55 -4.76 3.49
C LEU A 26 9.05 -4.74 3.13
N ILE A 27 9.49 -5.67 2.28
CA ILE A 27 10.85 -5.64 1.69
C ILE A 27 11.02 -4.32 0.94
N ILE A 28 10.16 -3.97 -0.02
CA ILE A 28 10.29 -2.72 -0.78
C ILE A 28 10.19 -1.46 0.10
N LEU A 29 9.41 -1.49 1.18
CA LEU A 29 9.34 -0.42 2.18
C LEU A 29 10.64 -0.26 2.98
N LEU A 30 11.27 -1.36 3.38
CA LEU A 30 12.58 -1.35 4.03
C LEU A 30 13.69 -0.93 3.06
N LEU A 31 13.57 -1.29 1.77
CA LEU A 31 14.50 -0.94 0.69
C LEU A 31 14.51 0.54 0.30
N ALA A 32 13.46 1.29 0.63
CA ALA A 32 13.27 2.66 0.15
C ALA A 32 13.77 3.77 1.08
N GLY A 33 14.38 3.41 2.21
CA GLY A 33 15.28 4.28 2.98
C GLY A 33 14.87 5.76 3.04
N THR A 34 13.72 6.06 3.63
CA THR A 34 13.47 7.38 4.22
C THR A 34 12.98 7.16 5.65
N SER A 35 13.82 7.60 6.57
CA SER A 35 13.57 7.75 7.99
C SER A 35 12.26 8.47 8.23
N ASP A 36 11.24 7.73 8.68
CA ASP A 36 10.24 8.11 9.70
C ASP A 36 9.07 7.14 9.59
N PHE A 37 9.26 5.92 10.11
CA PHE A 37 8.12 5.09 10.49
C PHE A 37 8.06 5.08 12.02
N ILE A 38 7.37 6.07 12.59
CA ILE A 38 6.86 5.95 13.94
C ILE A 38 5.86 4.80 13.90
N VAL A 39 6.26 3.63 14.43
CA VAL A 39 5.30 2.61 14.86
C VAL A 39 4.60 3.19 16.09
N GLY A 40 3.74 4.17 15.85
CA GLY A 40 2.82 4.70 16.82
C GLY A 40 1.81 3.61 17.08
N LYS A 41 1.60 3.28 18.36
CA LYS A 41 0.54 2.38 18.80
C LYS A 41 -0.83 3.05 18.58
N THR A 42 -1.25 3.25 17.33
CA THR A 42 -2.60 3.73 17.03
C THR A 42 -3.57 2.54 17.03
N ARG A 43 -4.69 2.68 17.76
CA ARG A 43 -5.72 1.64 17.96
C ARG A 43 -6.37 1.10 16.67
N ILE A 44 -6.16 1.79 15.54
CA ILE A 44 -6.60 1.36 14.20
C ILE A 44 -5.83 0.10 13.76
N PHE A 45 -4.55 -0.02 14.12
CA PHE A 45 -3.76 -1.21 13.82
C PHE A 45 -3.99 -2.35 14.80
N SER A 46 -4.33 -2.09 16.07
CA SER A 46 -4.65 -3.18 17.03
C SER A 46 -5.92 -3.92 16.64
N THR A 47 -6.95 -3.20 16.17
CA THR A 47 -8.20 -3.83 15.67
C THR A 47 -8.00 -4.57 14.36
N LEU A 48 -7.11 -4.09 13.47
CA LEU A 48 -6.70 -4.84 12.28
C LEU A 48 -5.88 -6.09 12.66
N GLN A 49 -5.03 -6.01 13.69
CA GLN A 49 -4.24 -7.14 14.20
C GLN A 49 -5.13 -8.20 14.83
N ASP A 50 -6.13 -7.80 15.61
CA ASP A 50 -7.08 -8.70 16.26
C ASP A 50 -8.05 -9.31 15.25
N ALA A 51 -8.56 -8.53 14.28
CA ALA A 51 -9.39 -9.07 13.19
C ALA A 51 -8.61 -10.01 12.25
N VAL A 52 -7.30 -9.76 12.05
CA VAL A 52 -6.41 -10.67 11.31
C VAL A 52 -6.11 -11.93 12.13
N LYS A 53 -5.88 -11.82 13.45
CA LYS A 53 -5.71 -12.98 14.33
C LYS A 53 -6.97 -13.84 14.39
N ASP A 54 -8.15 -13.23 14.57
CA ASP A 54 -9.43 -13.93 14.59
C ASP A 54 -9.73 -14.58 13.23
N ALA A 55 -9.40 -13.92 12.12
CA ALA A 55 -9.52 -14.50 10.78
C ALA A 55 -8.51 -15.64 10.53
N ILE A 56 -7.34 -15.63 11.16
CA ILE A 56 -6.36 -16.72 11.13
C ILE A 56 -6.83 -17.90 11.99
N SER A 57 -7.32 -17.64 13.21
CA SER A 57 -7.82 -18.64 14.14
C SER A 57 -9.10 -19.31 13.62
N ALA A 58 -10.06 -18.55 13.09
CA ALA A 58 -11.27 -19.09 12.45
C ALA A 58 -10.97 -19.91 11.17
N ARG A 59 -9.84 -19.64 10.51
CA ARG A 59 -9.37 -20.40 9.35
C ARG A 59 -8.55 -21.64 9.73
N GLN A 60 -7.95 -21.66 10.92
CA GLN A 60 -7.29 -22.85 11.48
C GLN A 60 -8.32 -23.89 11.98
N GLU A 61 -9.42 -23.46 12.58
CA GLU A 61 -10.47 -24.38 13.06
C GLU A 61 -11.25 -25.07 11.92
N SER A 62 -11.26 -24.51 10.70
CA SER A 62 -11.94 -25.10 9.54
C SER A 62 -11.05 -26.00 8.66
N ILE A 63 -9.80 -26.24 9.04
CA ILE A 63 -8.83 -27.06 8.28
C ILE A 63 -8.16 -28.06 9.24
N SER A 64 -8.94 -28.96 9.83
CA SER A 64 -8.43 -30.03 10.70
C SER A 64 -8.35 -31.41 10.03
N GLU A 65 -8.42 -31.49 8.70
CA GLU A 65 -8.11 -32.72 7.98
C GLU A 65 -6.92 -32.51 7.02
N ASP A 66 -5.76 -32.87 7.58
CA ASP A 66 -4.57 -33.42 6.94
C ASP A 66 -4.28 -32.96 5.50
N ARG A 67 -3.55 -31.85 5.40
CA ARG A 67 -2.68 -31.58 4.25
C ARG A 67 -1.33 -31.09 4.75
N THR A 68 -0.44 -32.02 5.04
CA THR A 68 1.00 -31.79 5.02
C THR A 68 1.40 -31.17 3.68
N LEU A 69 1.53 -29.86 3.67
CA LEU A 69 2.31 -29.12 2.67
C LEU A 69 3.72 -29.00 3.22
N LEU A 70 4.60 -29.89 2.79
CA LEU A 70 6.03 -29.70 2.93
C LEU A 70 6.42 -28.49 2.07
N ALA A 71 6.55 -27.33 2.70
CA ALA A 71 7.32 -26.23 2.15
C ALA A 71 8.81 -26.62 2.21
N PRO A 72 9.66 -26.24 1.23
CA PRO A 72 11.08 -26.62 1.26
C PRO A 72 11.86 -25.95 2.40
N PHE A 73 11.28 -24.97 3.10
CA PHE A 73 11.90 -24.33 4.26
C PHE A 73 10.85 -24.11 5.34
N ASN A 74 11.11 -24.69 6.51
CA ASN A 74 10.31 -24.54 7.73
C ASN A 74 10.77 -23.30 8.54
N GLU A 75 11.44 -22.36 7.88
CA GLU A 75 12.05 -21.19 8.51
C GLU A 75 11.25 -19.94 8.16
N MET A 76 10.90 -19.19 9.22
CA MET A 76 10.30 -17.88 9.12
C MET A 76 11.34 -16.92 8.55
N LEU A 77 11.01 -16.24 7.45
CA LEU A 77 11.82 -15.13 6.95
C LEU A 77 11.66 -13.96 7.94
N ILE A 78 12.68 -13.71 8.76
CA ILE A 78 12.76 -12.55 9.66
C ILE A 78 13.48 -11.46 8.89
N ILE A 79 12.81 -10.32 8.72
CA ILE A 79 13.36 -9.15 8.01
C ILE A 79 13.31 -7.99 8.99
N ASP A 80 14.48 -7.45 9.32
CA ASP A 80 14.61 -6.28 10.17
C ASP A 80 15.43 -5.19 9.45
N HIS A 81 15.88 -4.19 10.20
CA HIS A 81 16.64 -3.07 9.65
C HIS A 81 18.04 -3.45 9.14
N ASN A 82 18.55 -4.65 9.47
CA ASN A 82 19.82 -5.18 8.96
C ASN A 82 19.68 -5.80 7.55
N ALA A 83 18.45 -6.00 7.06
CA ALA A 83 18.19 -6.63 5.77
C ALA A 83 18.86 -5.93 4.56
N VAL A 84 19.26 -4.66 4.72
CA VAL A 84 20.02 -3.89 3.73
C VAL A 84 21.43 -4.48 3.49
N GLU A 85 22.01 -5.18 4.46
CA GLU A 85 23.32 -5.84 4.30
C GLU A 85 23.18 -7.28 3.77
N GLU A 86 21.94 -7.78 3.67
CA GLU A 86 21.64 -9.19 3.40
C GLU A 86 20.97 -9.41 2.03
N PHE A 87 21.05 -8.45 1.11
CA PHE A 87 20.46 -8.57 -0.25
C PHE A 87 20.88 -9.83 -1.00
N GLU A 88 22.11 -10.27 -0.79
CA GLU A 88 22.65 -11.47 -1.44
C GLU A 88 21.99 -12.75 -0.93
N GLN A 89 21.45 -12.71 0.29
CA GLN A 89 20.78 -13.85 0.93
C GLN A 89 19.36 -14.08 0.41
N ILE A 90 18.77 -13.12 -0.33
CA ILE A 90 17.43 -13.28 -0.91
C ILE A 90 17.47 -14.42 -1.94
N PRO A 91 16.70 -15.51 -1.73
CA PRO A 91 16.69 -16.62 -2.68
C PRO A 91 16.12 -16.22 -4.05
N ASP A 92 16.73 -16.74 -5.12
CA ASP A 92 16.37 -16.41 -6.51
C ASP A 92 14.89 -16.68 -6.83
N GLU A 93 14.29 -17.71 -6.23
CA GLU A 93 12.86 -18.02 -6.40
C GLU A 93 11.96 -16.83 -6.01
N TYR A 94 12.33 -16.05 -4.99
CA TYR A 94 11.56 -14.87 -4.60
C TYR A 94 11.77 -13.72 -5.58
N LEU A 95 12.99 -13.53 -6.09
CA LEU A 95 13.28 -12.53 -7.11
C LEU A 95 12.53 -12.82 -8.41
N ASP A 96 12.43 -14.09 -8.81
CA ASP A 96 11.67 -14.53 -9.99
C ASP A 96 10.15 -14.30 -9.84
N LYS A 97 9.63 -14.35 -8.61
CA LYS A 97 8.24 -13.97 -8.32
C LYS A 97 8.06 -12.46 -8.41
N VAL A 98 8.99 -11.68 -7.85
CA VAL A 98 8.96 -10.21 -7.86
C VAL A 98 9.06 -9.62 -9.26
N LYS A 99 9.87 -10.22 -10.14
CA LYS A 99 10.01 -9.81 -11.54
C LYS A 99 8.72 -9.90 -12.37
N LYS A 100 7.66 -10.50 -11.82
CA LYS A 100 6.32 -10.60 -12.43
C LYS A 100 5.33 -9.57 -11.88
N MET A 101 5.70 -8.90 -10.79
CA MET A 101 4.81 -8.05 -10.01
C MET A 101 4.73 -6.63 -10.57
N TRP A 102 3.65 -5.96 -10.19
CA TRP A 102 3.53 -4.51 -10.27
C TRP A 102 3.34 -3.96 -8.87
N PHE A 103 4.29 -3.13 -8.45
CA PHE A 103 4.21 -2.34 -7.24
C PHE A 103 3.78 -0.92 -7.60
N ASN A 104 2.55 -0.55 -7.24
CA ASN A 104 2.02 0.78 -7.51
C ASN A 104 2.11 1.63 -6.23
N LEU A 105 2.74 2.79 -6.30
CA LEU A 105 2.93 3.68 -5.17
C LEU A 105 2.48 5.10 -5.54
N PRO A 106 1.16 5.37 -5.60
CA PRO A 106 0.62 6.73 -5.72
C PRO A 106 1.19 7.68 -4.65
N GLY A 107 1.05 8.97 -4.89
CA GLY A 107 1.71 10.03 -4.12
C GLY A 107 2.90 10.66 -4.87
N GLU A 108 3.44 11.73 -4.29
CA GLU A 108 4.34 12.66 -4.97
C GLU A 108 5.82 12.39 -4.66
N SER A 109 6.39 13.11 -3.70
CA SER A 109 7.84 13.18 -3.49
C SER A 109 8.38 11.92 -2.83
N HIS A 110 7.73 11.36 -1.81
CA HIS A 110 8.23 10.13 -1.21
C HIS A 110 8.08 8.95 -2.17
N SER A 111 7.01 8.90 -2.98
CA SER A 111 6.94 7.92 -4.07
C SER A 111 8.17 7.96 -4.99
N SER A 112 8.72 9.15 -5.28
CA SER A 112 9.97 9.28 -6.04
C SER A 112 11.16 8.63 -5.31
N GLY A 113 11.25 8.74 -3.99
CA GLY A 113 12.32 8.13 -3.19
C GLY A 113 12.37 6.62 -3.35
N TYR A 114 11.22 5.95 -3.25
CA TYR A 114 11.09 4.51 -3.43
C TYR A 114 11.53 4.07 -4.84
N ARG A 115 11.05 4.79 -5.86
CA ARG A 115 11.34 4.48 -7.26
C ARG A 115 12.81 4.70 -7.60
N LYS A 116 13.45 5.73 -7.03
CA LYS A 116 14.90 5.94 -7.13
C LYS A 116 15.70 4.88 -6.37
N GLY A 117 15.27 4.52 -5.16
CA GLY A 117 15.92 3.50 -4.33
C GLY A 117 16.03 2.17 -5.08
N VAL A 118 14.91 1.68 -5.64
CA VAL A 118 14.93 0.44 -6.44
C VAL A 118 15.72 0.58 -7.74
N THR A 119 15.83 1.78 -8.31
CA THR A 119 16.74 2.04 -9.44
C THR A 119 18.19 1.80 -9.02
N PHE A 120 18.61 2.32 -7.87
CA PHE A 120 19.98 2.15 -7.39
C PHE A 120 20.30 0.69 -7.08
N VAL A 121 19.36 -0.05 -6.48
CA VAL A 121 19.52 -1.51 -6.29
C VAL A 121 19.71 -2.22 -7.64
N SER A 122 18.96 -1.83 -8.67
CA SER A 122 19.12 -2.39 -10.02
C SER A 122 20.49 -2.11 -10.65
N TYR A 123 21.20 -1.06 -10.22
CA TYR A 123 22.55 -0.78 -10.72
C TYR A 123 23.63 -1.67 -10.10
N ILE A 124 23.38 -2.24 -8.92
CA ILE A 124 24.31 -3.16 -8.26
C ILE A 124 24.41 -4.46 -9.06
N ASP A 125 23.26 -5.04 -9.40
CA ASP A 125 23.15 -6.19 -10.29
C ASP A 125 21.88 -6.05 -11.18
N PRO A 126 22.03 -5.56 -12.43
CA PRO A 126 20.90 -5.33 -13.33
C PRO A 126 20.20 -6.59 -13.80
N VAL A 127 20.84 -7.76 -13.71
CA VAL A 127 20.23 -9.04 -14.09
C VAL A 127 19.41 -9.59 -12.93
N LYS A 128 19.95 -9.51 -11.71
CA LYS A 128 19.30 -10.00 -10.49
C LYS A 128 18.15 -9.09 -10.05
N TYR A 129 18.38 -7.77 -10.01
CA TYR A 129 17.44 -6.77 -9.47
C TYR A 129 16.80 -5.89 -10.55
N ASN A 130 16.47 -6.47 -11.70
CA ASN A 130 15.90 -5.72 -12.82
C ASN A 130 14.55 -5.06 -12.47
N VAL A 131 14.38 -3.79 -12.85
CA VAL A 131 13.17 -3.00 -12.61
C VAL A 131 12.72 -2.26 -13.87
N ALA A 132 11.42 -2.03 -14.00
CA ALA A 132 10.78 -1.25 -15.05
C ALA A 132 10.01 -0.10 -14.43
N ILE A 133 10.57 1.11 -14.54
CA ILE A 133 10.01 2.31 -13.94
C ILE A 133 9.26 3.11 -15.00
N THR A 134 7.99 3.42 -14.72
CA THR A 134 7.19 4.29 -15.58
C THR A 134 6.87 5.60 -14.85
N GLU A 135 7.38 6.72 -15.37
CA GLU A 135 7.13 8.05 -14.78
C GLU A 135 5.88 8.74 -15.34
N SER A 136 5.47 8.39 -16.55
CA SER A 136 4.35 9.01 -17.27
C SER A 136 3.76 8.08 -18.33
N GLY A 137 2.57 8.42 -18.84
CA GLY A 137 1.84 7.57 -19.78
C GLY A 137 1.19 6.37 -19.09
N SER A 138 1.06 5.26 -19.81
CA SER A 138 0.48 4.02 -19.27
C SER A 138 1.53 3.18 -18.53
N PRO A 139 1.15 2.44 -17.46
CA PRO A 139 2.01 1.49 -16.79
C PRO A 139 2.64 0.48 -17.74
N ALA A 140 3.79 -0.05 -17.35
CA ALA A 140 4.43 -1.12 -18.10
C ALA A 140 3.52 -2.36 -18.20
N ALA A 141 3.43 -2.93 -19.41
CA ALA A 141 2.72 -4.19 -19.64
C ALA A 141 3.31 -5.32 -18.78
N TYR A 142 2.51 -6.36 -18.53
CA TYR A 142 2.97 -7.55 -17.80
C TYR A 142 4.27 -8.10 -18.40
N ARG A 143 5.17 -8.51 -17.51
CA ARG A 143 6.50 -8.99 -17.84
C ARG A 143 6.97 -9.96 -16.77
N THR A 144 8.00 -10.73 -17.10
CA THR A 144 8.49 -11.83 -16.25
C THR A 144 9.93 -11.66 -15.82
N ASP A 145 10.56 -10.57 -16.24
CA ASP A 145 11.99 -10.31 -16.19
C ASP A 145 12.35 -9.06 -15.37
N ALA A 146 11.38 -8.25 -14.93
CA ALA A 146 11.61 -7.07 -14.10
C ALA A 146 10.40 -6.67 -13.27
N LEU A 147 10.63 -6.22 -12.04
CA LEU A 147 9.60 -5.60 -11.20
C LEU A 147 9.09 -4.33 -11.88
N ARG A 148 7.79 -4.22 -12.09
CA ARG A 148 7.17 -2.96 -12.55
C ARG A 148 6.92 -2.07 -11.34
N ILE A 149 7.28 -0.80 -11.42
CA ILE A 149 7.01 0.18 -10.37
C ILE A 149 6.69 1.56 -10.95
N ASP A 150 5.64 2.19 -10.43
CA ASP A 150 5.23 3.54 -10.81
C ASP A 150 4.32 4.16 -9.74
N ARG A 151 3.91 5.41 -9.98
CA ARG A 151 2.92 6.14 -9.17
C ARG A 151 1.62 6.42 -9.91
N LEU A 152 1.38 5.69 -11.00
CA LEU A 152 0.33 6.03 -11.95
C LEU A 152 -1.01 5.55 -11.42
N VAL A 153 -1.98 6.45 -11.37
CA VAL A 153 -3.36 6.15 -11.04
C VAL A 153 -4.22 6.39 -12.27
N ARG A 154 -5.22 5.52 -12.45
CA ARG A 154 -6.15 5.63 -13.55
C ARG A 154 -7.15 6.76 -13.28
N ASN A 155 -7.24 7.74 -14.17
CA ASN A 155 -8.13 8.90 -14.00
C ASN A 155 -9.50 8.70 -14.69
N GLN A 156 -10.45 9.60 -14.41
CA GLN A 156 -11.81 9.54 -15.00
C GLN A 156 -11.87 9.76 -16.52
N TYR A 157 -10.82 10.32 -17.15
CA TYR A 157 -10.80 10.71 -18.58
C TYR A 157 -10.17 9.67 -19.49
N ASN A 158 -10.23 8.41 -19.08
CA ASN A 158 -9.55 7.34 -19.78
C ASN A 158 -8.00 7.44 -19.89
N GLY A 159 -7.36 8.26 -19.06
CA GLY A 159 -5.90 8.39 -18.97
C GLY A 159 -5.29 7.95 -17.64
N TRP A 160 -4.01 8.25 -17.49
CA TRP A 160 -3.20 7.98 -16.30
C TRP A 160 -2.68 9.30 -15.75
N THR A 161 -2.78 9.48 -14.44
CA THR A 161 -2.29 10.65 -13.70
C THR A 161 -1.22 10.24 -12.71
N GLN A 162 -0.35 11.17 -12.35
CA GLN A 162 0.62 10.96 -11.29
C GLN A 162 0.31 11.72 -9.98
N GLY A 163 -0.80 12.48 -9.94
CA GLY A 163 -1.14 13.38 -8.83
C GLY A 163 -2.24 12.87 -7.92
N ALA A 164 -2.35 11.55 -7.72
CA ALA A 164 -3.24 11.02 -6.68
C ALA A 164 -2.52 11.14 -5.34
N GLY A 165 -3.10 11.92 -4.44
CA GLY A 165 -2.53 12.32 -3.15
C GLY A 165 -3.36 11.81 -1.97
N GLU A 166 -3.25 12.53 -0.85
CA GLU A 166 -3.90 12.26 0.42
C GLU A 166 -5.43 12.28 0.28
N ALA A 167 -5.94 13.21 -0.54
CA ALA A 167 -7.34 13.39 -0.92
C ALA A 167 -7.99 12.10 -1.43
N GLU A 168 -7.32 11.40 -2.33
CA GLU A 168 -7.79 10.13 -2.90
C GLU A 168 -7.49 8.93 -2.03
N TRP A 169 -6.46 9.01 -1.18
CA TRP A 169 -6.00 7.89 -0.38
C TRP A 169 -6.75 7.74 0.94
N TYR A 170 -6.74 8.75 1.81
CA TYR A 170 -7.28 8.61 3.18
C TYR A 170 -7.99 9.83 3.77
N THR A 171 -7.68 11.07 3.37
CA THR A 171 -8.23 12.28 4.04
C THR A 171 -9.72 12.45 3.79
N TRP A 172 -10.26 11.89 2.71
CA TRP A 172 -11.69 11.86 2.38
C TRP A 172 -12.56 11.20 3.47
N LYS A 173 -11.98 10.48 4.44
CA LYS A 173 -12.70 9.81 5.53
C LYS A 173 -12.14 10.16 6.90
N ALA A 174 -12.76 11.12 7.57
CA ALA A 174 -12.34 11.53 8.91
C ALA A 174 -13.24 11.02 10.05
N TRP A 175 -14.56 10.97 9.89
CA TRP A 175 -15.48 10.46 10.92
C TRP A 175 -16.61 9.58 10.36
N PRO A 176 -17.23 8.72 11.21
CA PRO A 176 -18.40 7.94 10.82
C PRO A 176 -19.56 8.82 10.34
N GLY A 177 -20.04 8.55 9.12
CA GLY A 177 -21.20 9.24 8.55
C GLY A 177 -20.86 10.42 7.64
N PHE A 178 -19.59 10.85 7.56
CA PHE A 178 -19.18 11.77 6.50
C PHE A 178 -19.36 11.13 5.12
N VAL A 179 -19.79 11.93 4.15
CA VAL A 179 -19.95 11.53 2.75
C VAL A 179 -19.00 12.36 1.91
N ASP A 180 -18.03 11.69 1.30
CA ASP A 180 -17.14 12.29 0.30
C ASP A 180 -17.94 12.65 -0.97
N THR A 181 -18.28 13.94 -1.08
CA THR A 181 -19.01 14.48 -2.24
C THR A 181 -18.13 14.68 -3.46
N ALA A 182 -16.80 14.78 -3.28
CA ALA A 182 -15.84 14.87 -4.38
C ALA A 182 -15.56 13.49 -5.01
N ASN A 183 -15.97 12.42 -4.32
CA ASN A 183 -15.87 11.03 -4.77
C ASN A 183 -14.41 10.59 -4.96
N ASN A 184 -13.49 11.18 -4.19
CA ASN A 184 -12.06 10.93 -4.19
C ASN A 184 -11.76 9.45 -3.89
N TYR A 185 -12.49 8.83 -2.95
CA TYR A 185 -12.29 7.42 -2.62
C TYR A 185 -12.49 6.47 -3.81
N GLN A 186 -13.31 6.86 -4.79
CA GLN A 186 -13.55 6.03 -5.97
C GLN A 186 -12.37 6.03 -6.93
N ILE A 187 -11.47 7.01 -6.87
CA ILE A 187 -10.34 7.10 -7.80
C ILE A 187 -9.44 5.87 -7.63
N ILE A 188 -9.02 5.57 -6.40
CA ILE A 188 -8.19 4.38 -6.10
C ILE A 188 -8.97 3.08 -6.34
N LYS A 189 -10.26 3.03 -5.97
CA LYS A 189 -11.10 1.83 -6.22
C LYS A 189 -11.26 1.54 -7.72
N ASN A 190 -11.54 2.56 -8.52
CA ASN A 190 -11.68 2.45 -9.96
C ASN A 190 -10.36 2.06 -10.61
N HIS A 191 -9.24 2.61 -10.13
CA HIS A 191 -7.91 2.22 -10.57
C HIS A 191 -7.64 0.73 -10.31
N ILE A 192 -7.85 0.24 -9.08
CA ILE A 192 -7.70 -1.19 -8.75
C ILE A 192 -8.62 -2.07 -9.60
N ASN A 193 -9.88 -1.66 -9.77
CA ASN A 193 -10.85 -2.41 -10.56
C ASN A 193 -10.46 -2.50 -12.05
N TYR A 194 -10.02 -1.38 -12.62
CA TYR A 194 -9.52 -1.32 -13.99
C TYR A 194 -8.31 -2.24 -14.16
N SER A 195 -7.33 -2.12 -13.25
CA SER A 195 -6.11 -2.92 -13.23
C SER A 195 -6.40 -4.43 -13.22
N ASN A 196 -7.32 -4.88 -12.38
CA ASN A 196 -7.74 -6.28 -12.27
C ASN A 196 -8.49 -6.82 -13.51
N THR A 197 -9.02 -5.95 -14.36
CA THR A 197 -9.81 -6.33 -15.54
C THR A 197 -9.08 -6.15 -16.86
N HIS A 198 -7.86 -5.59 -16.84
CA HIS A 198 -7.10 -5.21 -18.04
C HIS A 198 -5.66 -5.76 -18.08
N ASN A 199 -5.43 -6.93 -17.46
CA ASN A 199 -4.11 -7.57 -17.38
C ASN A 199 -3.01 -6.68 -16.75
N LEU A 200 -3.42 -5.81 -15.83
CA LEU A 200 -2.55 -4.92 -15.08
C LEU A 200 -2.73 -5.21 -13.59
N GLU A 201 -2.77 -6.47 -13.19
CA GLU A 201 -2.94 -6.83 -11.77
C GLU A 201 -1.84 -6.19 -10.92
N ILE A 202 -2.27 -5.45 -9.89
CA ILE A 202 -1.39 -4.80 -8.92
C ILE A 202 -1.06 -5.83 -7.85
N ALA A 203 0.21 -6.16 -7.71
CA ALA A 203 0.65 -7.12 -6.71
C ALA A 203 0.67 -6.49 -5.30
N ALA A 204 1.05 -5.22 -5.22
CA ALA A 204 1.04 -4.42 -4.01
C ALA A 204 0.77 -2.95 -4.34
N ILE A 205 0.00 -2.28 -3.48
CA ILE A 205 -0.26 -0.84 -3.57
C ILE A 205 -0.04 -0.20 -2.20
N GLY A 206 0.60 0.96 -2.18
CA GLY A 206 0.78 1.78 -0.98
C GLY A 206 0.69 3.26 -1.32
N PHE A 207 0.90 4.13 -0.35
CA PHE A 207 0.94 5.57 -0.58
C PHE A 207 2.29 6.15 -0.17
N GLY A 208 2.97 6.80 -1.14
CA GLY A 208 4.22 7.50 -0.92
C GLY A 208 3.93 8.98 -0.69
N TRP A 209 3.67 9.31 0.57
CA TRP A 209 3.26 10.63 1.08
C TRP A 209 4.09 11.83 0.54
N CYS A 210 3.56 13.04 0.56
CA CYS A 210 4.09 14.20 -0.14
C CYS A 210 4.96 15.12 0.73
N TRP A 211 5.39 16.25 0.15
CA TRP A 211 6.00 17.42 0.82
C TRP A 211 4.92 18.31 1.48
N ASP A 212 3.66 18.02 1.20
CA ASP A 212 2.47 18.71 1.70
C ASP A 212 2.35 18.70 3.24
N ALA A 213 3.11 17.82 3.90
CA ALA A 213 3.37 17.75 5.34
C ALA A 213 3.63 19.11 6.02
N THR A 214 4.03 20.13 5.25
CA THR A 214 4.21 21.49 5.77
C THR A 214 3.71 22.60 4.82
N TRP A 215 3.15 22.26 3.65
CA TRP A 215 3.03 23.26 2.59
C TRP A 215 1.86 24.22 2.73
N HIS A 216 0.72 23.70 3.16
CA HIS A 216 -0.51 24.49 3.26
C HIS A 216 -0.58 25.20 4.62
N ASN A 217 -0.10 24.51 5.65
CA ASN A 217 -0.21 24.92 7.04
C ASN A 217 1.17 24.88 7.70
N GLY A 218 1.67 26.04 8.11
CA GLY A 218 2.83 26.13 8.98
C GLY A 218 2.57 25.55 10.38
N LEU A 219 3.59 25.51 11.23
CA LEU A 219 3.47 25.06 12.62
C LEU A 219 2.33 25.78 13.36
N GLY A 220 1.43 25.02 13.97
CA GLY A 220 0.24 25.55 14.62
C GLY A 220 -0.37 24.61 15.65
N GLY A 221 -1.55 25.00 16.13
CA GLY A 221 -2.26 24.34 17.23
C GLY A 221 -1.57 24.50 18.59
N THR A 222 -2.18 23.92 19.62
CA THR A 222 -1.58 23.80 20.96
C THR A 222 -0.58 22.65 21.00
N ILE A 223 0.32 22.68 21.98
CA ILE A 223 1.30 21.60 22.17
C ILE A 223 0.54 20.35 22.58
N ASP A 224 0.84 19.24 21.91
CA ASP A 224 0.39 17.92 22.31
C ASP A 224 0.95 17.58 23.72
N PRO A 225 0.10 17.36 24.73
CA PRO A 225 0.57 17.09 26.09
C PRO A 225 1.19 15.69 26.27
N VAL A 226 0.98 14.76 25.34
CA VAL A 226 1.48 13.38 25.35
C VAL A 226 2.84 13.30 24.67
N TYR A 227 2.96 13.86 23.47
CA TYR A 227 4.16 13.74 22.64
C TYR A 227 5.03 15.01 22.62
N ASN A 228 4.55 16.13 23.18
CA ASN A 228 5.25 17.41 23.24
C ASN A 228 5.65 17.95 21.85
N VAL A 229 4.76 17.75 20.86
CA VAL A 229 4.92 18.21 19.47
C VAL A 229 3.90 19.30 19.11
N ARG A 230 4.08 19.91 17.94
CA ARG A 230 3.13 20.83 17.30
C ARG A 230 2.71 20.30 15.94
N TRP A 231 1.62 20.85 15.42
CA TRP A 231 0.94 20.34 14.23
C TRP A 231 1.31 21.12 12.98
N ALA A 232 1.48 20.43 11.85
CA ALA A 232 1.70 21.01 10.53
C ALA A 232 1.06 20.12 9.45
N GLY A 233 1.05 20.61 8.21
CA GLY A 233 0.58 19.85 7.05
C GLY A 233 -0.90 20.00 6.76
N ALA A 234 -1.37 19.33 5.72
CA ALA A 234 -2.75 19.40 5.27
C ALA A 234 -3.37 18.02 5.16
N SER A 235 -4.59 17.89 5.68
CA SER A 235 -5.52 16.86 5.26
C SER A 235 -6.19 17.29 3.95
N GLU A 236 -5.43 17.39 2.86
CA GLU A 236 -5.94 17.91 1.59
C GLU A 236 -7.21 17.17 1.14
N GLY A 237 -8.24 17.91 0.75
CA GLY A 237 -9.54 17.33 0.37
C GLY A 237 -10.31 16.70 1.54
N GLY A 238 -9.85 16.97 2.77
CA GLY A 238 -10.44 16.49 4.00
C GLY A 238 -11.76 17.18 4.33
N PRO A 239 -12.62 16.53 5.12
CA PRO A 239 -13.98 16.99 5.38
C PRO A 239 -14.08 18.24 6.29
N ASP A 240 -13.06 18.51 7.11
CA ASP A 240 -12.94 19.76 7.88
C ASP A 240 -12.18 20.85 7.10
N GLY A 241 -11.88 20.59 5.83
CA GLY A 241 -10.96 21.37 5.00
C GLY A 241 -9.51 20.89 5.12
N ASP A 242 -8.63 21.60 4.44
CA ASP A 242 -7.20 21.29 4.34
C ASP A 242 -6.46 21.70 5.63
N LEU A 243 -6.91 21.19 6.79
CA LEU A 243 -6.41 21.52 8.12
C LEU A 243 -5.23 20.62 8.51
N ARG A 244 -4.58 20.98 9.61
CA ARG A 244 -3.52 20.15 10.22
C ARG A 244 -4.15 18.89 10.78
N TRP A 245 -3.56 17.74 10.52
CA TRP A 245 -3.89 16.46 11.16
C TRP A 245 -3.26 16.29 12.55
N GLY A 246 -3.93 15.47 13.36
CA GLY A 246 -3.43 14.94 14.63
C GLY A 246 -2.81 13.54 14.52
N LEU A 247 -2.24 13.04 15.61
CA LEU A 247 -1.79 11.64 15.76
C LEU A 247 -2.88 10.75 16.37
N ASP A 248 -3.76 11.30 17.20
CA ASP A 248 -4.87 10.56 17.80
C ASP A 248 -6.10 11.43 18.09
N GLU A 249 -7.16 10.79 18.61
CA GLU A 249 -8.46 11.42 18.86
C GLU A 249 -8.38 12.62 19.84
N GLY A 250 -7.40 12.65 20.74
CA GLY A 250 -7.18 13.78 21.63
C GLY A 250 -6.79 15.07 20.88
N ASP A 251 -6.17 14.90 19.72
CA ASP A 251 -5.61 16.00 18.93
C ASP A 251 -6.66 16.75 18.12
N ILE A 252 -7.85 16.20 17.96
CA ILE A 252 -8.98 16.88 17.29
C ILE A 252 -9.24 18.24 17.95
N SER A 253 -9.14 18.31 19.27
CA SER A 253 -9.31 19.56 20.03
C SER A 253 -8.16 20.56 19.86
N LEU A 254 -6.97 20.09 19.43
CA LEU A 254 -5.75 20.88 19.27
C LEU A 254 -5.60 21.38 17.83
N THR A 255 -6.06 20.59 16.85
CA THR A 255 -5.95 20.87 15.41
C THR A 255 -7.23 21.44 14.82
N GLY A 256 -8.39 21.14 15.43
CA GLY A 256 -9.70 21.41 14.86
C GLY A 256 -10.07 20.49 13.69
N ASN A 257 -9.33 19.38 13.53
CA ASN A 257 -9.45 18.47 12.39
C ASN A 257 -9.68 17.05 12.87
N ASN A 258 -10.64 16.36 12.25
CA ASN A 258 -10.95 14.96 12.52
C ASN A 258 -10.08 14.00 11.70
N VAL A 259 -9.30 14.48 10.72
CA VAL A 259 -8.31 13.64 10.02
C VAL A 259 -7.08 13.46 10.92
N MET A 260 -6.70 12.21 11.15
CA MET A 260 -5.60 11.79 12.03
C MET A 260 -4.83 10.63 11.38
N MET A 261 -3.56 10.43 11.77
CA MET A 261 -2.68 9.34 11.28
C MET A 261 -2.73 8.07 12.13
#